data_AF-A0A944UER8-F1
#
_entry.id   AF-A0A944UER8-F1
#
_cell.length_a   1.000
_cell.length_b   1.000
_cell.length_c   1.000
_cell.angle_alpha   90.00
_cell.angle_beta   90.00
_cell.angle_gamma   90.00
#
_symmetry.space_group_name_H-M   'P 1'
#
loop_
_entity.id
_entity.type
_entity.pdbx_description
1 polymer ?
#
loop_
_entity_poly.entity_id
_entity_poly.type
_entity_poly.pdbx_seq_one_letter_code
_entity_poly.pdbx_strand_id
1 'polypeptide(L)' 'MDNVAKKLKDTIGGLTEILIVAIGLLVVVQVVFGSDGGIDIIGNITGVVDSFIGTGASLASLVALLIVMAVLGKKS' A
#
# COMPACT_ATOMS: atom_id res chain seq x y z
N MET A 1 27.95 -21.72 1.62
CA MET A 1 26.83 -21.20 0.80
C MET A 1 25.91 -20.28 1.60
N ASP A 2 25.82 -20.44 2.93
CA ASP A 2 24.96 -19.64 3.82
C ASP A 2 25.27 -18.14 3.82
N ASN A 3 26.54 -17.74 3.71
CA ASN A 3 26.94 -16.33 3.70
C ASN A 3 26.51 -15.58 2.44
N VAL A 4 26.37 -16.25 1.30
CA VAL A 4 25.92 -15.62 0.05
C VAL A 4 24.40 -15.42 0.11
N ALA A 5 23.66 -16.42 0.59
CA ALA A 5 22.22 -16.32 0.81
C ALA A 5 21.86 -15.22 1.81
N LYS A 6 22.64 -15.08 2.89
CA LYS A 6 22.43 -14.05 3.92
C LYS A 6 22.68 -12.64 3.39
N LYS A 7 23.82 -12.42 2.71
CA LYS A 7 24.12 -11.13 2.05
C LYS A 7 23.09 -10.75 0.99
N LEU A 8 22.59 -11.72 0.23
CA LEU A 8 21.55 -11.48 -0.76
C LEU A 8 20.24 -11.07 -0.09
N LYS A 9 19.81 -11.78 0.96
CA LYS A 9 18.63 -11.44 1.75
C LYS A 9 18.73 -10.04 2.37
N ASP A 10 19.87 -9.69 2.93
CA ASP A 10 20.09 -8.39 3.57
C ASP A 10 20.08 -7.25 2.53
N THR A 11 20.69 -7.48 1.36
CA THR A 11 20.66 -6.51 0.25
C THR A 11 19.25 -6.31 -0.30
N ILE A 12 18.51 -7.40 -0.50
CA ILE A 12 17.11 -7.33 -0.97
C ILE A 12 16.24 -6.62 0.07
N GLY A 13 16.40 -6.95 1.35
CA GLY A 13 15.67 -6.32 2.45
C GLY A 13 15.91 -4.80 2.49
N GLY A 14 17.18 -4.37 2.43
CA GLY A 14 17.53 -2.95 2.39
C GLY A 14 16.98 -2.23 1.16
N LEU A 15 17.00 -2.88 -0.02
CA LEU A 15 16.42 -2.30 -1.23
C LEU A 15 14.90 -2.16 -1.12
N THR A 16 14.20 -3.17 -0.60
CA THR A 16 12.75 -3.12 -0.37
C THR A 16 12.38 -1.96 0.55
N GLU A 17 13.13 -1.76 1.64
CA GLU A 17 12.89 -0.66 2.57
C GLU A 17 13.01 0.72 1.89
N ILE A 18 14.06 0.92 1.08
CA ILE A 18 14.25 2.15 0.30
C ILE A 18 13.08 2.37 -0.67
N LEU A 19 12.63 1.33 -1.37
CA LEU A 19 11.53 1.43 -2.31
C LEU A 19 10.21 1.77 -1.63
N ILE A 20 9.93 1.19 -0.44
CA ILE A 20 8.73 1.52 0.34
C ILE A 20 8.72 3.00 0.73
N VAL A 21 9.85 3.52 1.22
CA VAL A 21 9.99 4.94 1.57
C VAL A 21 9.80 5.84 0.35
N ALA A 22 10.40 5.48 -0.79
CA ALA A 22 10.24 6.22 -2.04
C ALA A 22 8.79 6.26 -2.51
N ILE A 23 8.07 5.13 -2.48
CA ILE A 23 6.65 5.08 -2.82
C ILE A 23 5.84 5.96 -1.86
N GLY A 24 6.10 5.89 -0.54
CA GLY A 24 5.44 6.73 0.44
C GLY A 24 5.61 8.22 0.15
N LEU A 25 6.82 8.65 -0.21
CA LEU A 25 7.09 10.04 -0.59
C LEU A 25 6.34 10.44 -1.88
N LEU A 26 6.31 9.55 -2.87
CA LEU A 26 5.58 9.79 -4.13
C LEU A 26 4.07 9.92 -3.90
N VAL A 27 3.49 9.14 -2.98
CA VAL A 27 2.08 9.30 -2.58
C VAL A 27 1.85 10.70 -2.01
N VAL A 28 2.73 11.20 -1.14
CA VAL A 28 2.62 12.56 -0.59
C VAL A 28 2.70 13.62 -1.69
N VAL A 29 3.63 13.46 -2.64
CA VAL A 29 3.76 14.37 -3.78
C VAL A 29 2.47 14.40 -4.59
N GLN A 30 1.89 13.25 -4.92
CA GLN A 30 0.64 13.21 -5.68
C GLN A 30 -0.55 13.82 -4.92
N VAL A 31 -0.60 13.69 -3.59
CA VAL A 31 -1.63 14.34 -2.77
C VAL A 31 -1.52 15.87 -2.81
N VAL A 32 -0.30 16.41 -2.80
CA VAL A 32 -0.06 17.86 -2.76
C VAL A 32 -0.16 18.49 -4.15
N PHE A 33 0.37 17.82 -5.17
CA PHE A 33 0.54 18.37 -6.52
C PHE A 33 -0.43 17.78 -7.56
N GLY A 34 -1.23 16.78 -7.20
CA GLY A 34 -2.12 16.09 -8.13
C GLY A 34 -1.41 15.06 -9.02
N SER A 35 -2.17 14.46 -9.95
CA SER A 35 -1.69 13.40 -10.85
C SER A 35 -1.08 13.91 -12.17
N ASP A 36 -0.95 15.22 -12.34
CA ASP A 36 -0.54 15.84 -13.62
C ASP A 36 0.90 15.49 -14.04
N GLY A 37 1.69 14.90 -13.14
CA GLY A 37 3.04 14.39 -13.41
C GLY A 37 3.12 13.07 -14.21
N GLY A 38 1.99 12.54 -14.69
CA GLY A 38 1.94 11.37 -15.58
C GLY A 38 2.07 10.00 -14.92
N ILE A 39 2.26 9.94 -13.60
CA ILE A 39 2.24 8.70 -12.82
C ILE A 39 1.12 8.81 -11.78
N ASP A 40 0.06 8.03 -11.96
CA ASP A 40 -1.00 7.89 -10.97
C ASP A 40 -0.63 6.81 -9.94
N ILE A 41 0.18 7.18 -8.95
CA ILE A 41 0.62 6.26 -7.88
C ILE A 41 -0.59 5.77 -7.07
N ILE A 42 -1.51 6.65 -6.69
CA ILE A 42 -2.69 6.31 -5.89
C ILE A 42 -3.61 5.37 -6.67
N GLY A 43 -3.91 5.66 -7.94
CA GLY A 43 -4.69 4.78 -8.81
C GLY A 43 -4.03 3.43 -9.02
N ASN A 44 -2.71 3.39 -9.23
CA ASN A 44 -1.96 2.13 -9.36
C ASN A 44 -2.03 1.27 -8.08
N ILE A 45 -1.83 1.87 -6.90
CA ILE A 45 -1.95 1.16 -5.62
C ILE A 45 -3.39 0.66 -5.43
N THR A 46 -4.38 1.52 -5.69
CA THR A 46 -5.80 1.16 -5.57
C THR A 46 -6.15 -0.01 -6.49
N GLY A 47 -5.71 0.01 -7.74
CA GLY A 47 -5.93 -1.08 -8.70
C GLY A 47 -5.29 -2.40 -8.27
N VAL A 48 -4.10 -2.37 -7.69
CA VAL A 48 -3.48 -3.57 -7.10
C VAL A 48 -4.33 -4.09 -5.94
N VAL A 49 -4.78 -3.22 -5.04
CA VAL A 49 -5.60 -3.65 -3.90
C VAL A 49 -6.96 -4.19 -4.36
N ASP A 50 -7.62 -3.52 -5.30
CA ASP A 50 -8.90 -3.95 -5.87
C ASP A 50 -8.79 -5.35 -6.51
N SER A 51 -7.63 -5.68 -7.11
CA SER A 51 -7.38 -7.03 -7.64
C SER A 51 -7.38 -8.13 -6.57
N PHE A 52 -7.00 -7.80 -5.33
CA PHE A 52 -7.02 -8.75 -4.20
C PHE A 52 -8.41 -8.92 -3.60
N ILE A 53 -9.25 -7.89 -3.64
CA ILE A 53 -10.59 -7.91 -3.03
C ILE A 53 -11.59 -8.65 -3.95
N GLY A 54 -11.34 -8.65 -5.25
CA GLY A 54 -12.13 -9.37 -6.25
C GLY A 54 -13.21 -8.52 -6.92
N THR A 55 -13.67 -8.99 -8.08
CA THR A 55 -14.61 -8.24 -8.93
C THR A 55 -15.95 -8.04 -8.22
N GLY A 56 -16.33 -6.78 -7.97
CA GLY A 56 -17.60 -6.41 -7.36
C GLY A 56 -17.50 -5.94 -5.91
N ALA A 57 -16.31 -6.00 -5.30
CA ALA A 57 -16.03 -5.39 -4.02
C ALA A 57 -15.11 -4.17 -4.20
N SER A 58 -15.25 -3.17 -3.32
CA SER A 58 -14.44 -1.95 -3.37
C SER A 58 -13.69 -1.76 -2.06
N LEU A 59 -12.56 -1.07 -2.11
CA LEU A 59 -11.86 -0.65 -0.89
C LEU A 59 -12.79 0.08 0.10
N ALA A 60 -13.74 0.85 -0.43
CA ALA A 60 -14.75 1.55 0.37
C ALA A 60 -15.68 0.60 1.16
N SER A 61 -16.04 -0.57 0.62
CA SER A 61 -16.88 -1.53 1.34
C SER A 61 -16.13 -2.21 2.48
N LEU A 62 -14.82 -2.46 2.32
CA LEU A 62 -13.95 -2.92 3.40
C LEU A 62 -13.82 -1.87 4.51
N VAL A 63 -13.57 -0.61 4.15
CA VAL A 63 -13.48 0.49 5.10
C VAL A 63 -14.80 0.66 5.85
N ALA A 64 -15.94 0.60 5.16
CA ALA A 64 -17.26 0.66 5.79
C ALA A 64 -17.47 -0.47 6.80
N LEU A 65 -17.08 -1.70 6.47
CA LEU A 65 -17.16 -2.84 7.39
C LEU A 65 -16.26 -2.64 8.62
N LEU A 66 -15.03 -2.17 8.44
CA LEU A 66 -14.12 -1.86 9.54
C LEU A 66 -14.69 -0.79 10.47
N ILE A 67 -15.32 0.26 9.93
CA ILE A 67 -16.00 1.30 10.72
C ILE A 67 -17.17 0.68 11.52
N VAL A 68 -18.01 -0.14 10.88
CA VAL A 68 -19.12 -0.82 11.56
C VAL A 68 -18.60 -1.70 12.69
N MET A 69 -17.55 -2.50 12.44
CA MET A 69 -16.93 -3.33 13.49
C MET A 69 -16.30 -2.48 14.60
N ALA A 70 -15.67 -1.36 14.28
CA ALA A 70 -15.10 -0.45 15.28
C ALA A 70 -16.20 0.18 16.17
N VAL A 71 -17.35 0.54 15.59
CA VAL A 71 -18.51 1.06 16.32
C VAL A 71 -19.15 -0.04 17.19
N LEU A 72 -19.33 -1.24 16.65
CA LEU A 72 -19.92 -2.38 17.39
C LEU A 72 -18.97 -2.91 18.49
N GLY A 73 -17.67 -2.88 18.25
CA GLY A 73 -16.62 -3.28 19.20
C GLY A 73 -16.30 -2.22 20.26
N LYS A 74 -16.84 -1.00 20.12
CA LYS A 74 -16.79 0.03 21.15
C LYS A 74 -17.68 -0.40 22.31
N LYS A 75 -17.10 -1.19 23.21
CA LYS A 75 -17.69 -1.53 24.52
C LYS A 75 -17.99 -0.21 25.22
N SER A 76 -19.27 0.05 25.49
CA SER A 76 -19.70 1.17 26.33
C SER A 76 -19.21 1.01 27.75
#